data_AF-A0A8T4JNW1-F1
#
_entry.id   AF-A0A8T4JNW1-F1
#
_cell.length_a   1.000
_cell.length_b   1.000
_cell.length_c   1.000
_cell.angle_alpha   90.00
_cell.angle_beta   90.00
_cell.angle_gamma   90.00
#
_symmetry.space_group_name_H-M   'P 1'
#
loop_
_entity.id
_entity.type
_entity.pdbx_description
1 polymer ?
#
loop_
_entity_poly.entity_id
_entity_poly.type
_entity_poly.pdbx_seq_one_letter_code
_entity_poly.pdbx_strand_id
1 'polypeptide(L)'
;MATLVILSGGLIIGVVKLWASELDEGQQEATCRFFNEMRFAAKEKNPLNFPVGPNMCKSIHKEVPSEDYEQSTEGAKKEIRDLMVRCWYMWLEGEYIDMLNKKTVRTQPCFSCYTFSIKKDIEPFTIKDMERYLIGAYDTEDRSNKCARNGGGYCYNKKCTNPLYPKDVSSTKCGEEELCCVAKETKDECINKGGNCLPSCAEDNTYTVPFSKWNCARHKMECCIKPDNYMTYLDYFQADANGKVVFIEDLEFKPQENDIYSITFLSPGRECKGACWSGIIGSLGGGIPISLFLTPYVGLPAIGAGITLSLVKLGEVTDINYLLVSEYEILKNKCAVQLGEEK
;
A
#
# COMPACT_ATOMS: atom_id res chain seq x y z
N MET A 1 -11.52 16.89 42.13
CA MET A 1 -10.33 16.43 41.37
C MET A 1 -10.72 15.75 40.05
N ALA A 2 -11.65 14.78 40.04
CA ALA A 2 -12.10 14.12 38.80
C ALA A 2 -12.64 15.08 37.72
N THR A 3 -13.41 16.11 38.10
CA THR A 3 -13.98 17.10 37.16
C THR A 3 -12.92 17.95 36.46
N LEU A 4 -11.78 18.21 37.12
CA LEU A 4 -10.70 19.03 36.58
C LEU A 4 -9.89 18.26 35.53
N VAL A 5 -9.71 16.95 35.74
CA VAL A 5 -9.02 16.04 34.80
C VAL A 5 -9.86 15.82 33.53
N ILE A 6 -11.19 15.73 33.66
CA ILE A 6 -12.11 15.59 32.53
C ILE A 6 -12.12 16.85 31.66
N LEU A 7 -12.14 18.03 32.29
CA LEU A 7 -12.07 19.32 31.58
C LEU A 7 -10.73 19.52 30.85
N SER A 8 -9.60 19.17 31.49
CA SER A 8 -8.30 19.24 30.83
C SER A 8 -8.17 18.24 29.68
N GLY A 9 -8.71 17.02 29.84
CA GLY A 9 -8.71 16.00 28.79
C GLY A 9 -9.55 16.39 27.57
N GLY A 10 -10.74 16.97 27.80
CA GLY A 10 -11.60 17.45 26.71
C GLY A 10 -10.98 18.60 25.90
N LEU A 11 -10.32 19.54 26.58
CA LEU A 11 -9.60 20.64 25.94
C LEU A 11 -8.43 20.15 25.08
N ILE A 12 -7.65 19.20 25.59
CA ILE A 12 -6.54 18.61 24.84
C ILE A 12 -7.06 17.88 23.59
N ILE A 13 -8.12 17.06 23.71
CA ILE A 13 -8.69 16.36 22.56
C ILE A 13 -9.25 17.35 21.52
N GLY A 14 -9.90 18.43 21.97
CA GLY A 14 -10.42 19.48 21.07
C GLY A 14 -9.32 20.19 20.30
N VAL A 15 -8.26 20.63 20.98
CA VAL A 15 -7.11 21.30 20.35
C VAL A 15 -6.40 20.38 19.38
N VAL A 16 -6.19 19.11 19.74
CA VAL A 16 -5.54 18.13 18.86
C VAL A 16 -6.38 17.87 17.59
N LYS A 17 -7.71 17.81 17.69
CA LYS A 17 -8.58 17.65 16.51
C LYS A 17 -8.52 18.82 15.54
N LEU A 18 -8.40 20.04 16.08
CA LEU A 18 -8.36 21.30 15.33
C LEU A 18 -7.00 21.47 14.63
N TRP A 19 -5.91 21.06 15.30
CA TRP A 19 -4.58 20.97 14.69
C TRP A 19 -4.52 19.88 13.63
N ALA A 20 -5.15 18.72 13.86
CA ALA A 20 -5.13 17.60 12.93
C ALA A 20 -5.82 17.89 11.58
N SER A 21 -6.64 18.94 11.45
CA SER A 21 -7.21 19.37 10.16
C SER A 21 -6.27 20.19 9.28
N GLU A 22 -5.17 20.73 9.83
CA GLU A 22 -4.22 21.57 9.09
C GLU A 22 -2.91 20.83 8.78
N LEU A 23 -2.81 19.56 9.18
CA LEU A 23 -1.64 18.72 8.90
C LEU A 23 -1.55 18.42 7.41
N ASP A 24 -0.33 18.40 6.88
CA ASP A 24 -0.09 17.85 5.54
C ASP A 24 -0.50 16.37 5.47
N GLU A 25 -0.77 15.88 4.27
CA GLU A 25 -1.29 14.52 4.07
C GLU A 25 -0.40 13.46 4.72
N GLY A 26 0.93 13.59 4.59
CA GLY A 26 1.89 12.66 5.19
C GLY A 26 1.81 12.66 6.72
N GLN A 27 1.63 13.82 7.33
CA GLN A 27 1.39 13.94 8.77
C GLN A 27 0.05 13.35 9.20
N GLN A 28 -1.03 13.51 8.40
CA GLN A 28 -2.32 12.88 8.68
C GLN A 28 -2.23 11.35 8.65
N GLU A 29 -1.56 10.82 7.63
CA GLU A 29 -1.31 9.37 7.48
C GLU A 29 -0.48 8.83 8.65
N ALA A 30 0.65 9.48 8.97
CA ALA A 30 1.51 9.08 10.08
C ALA A 30 0.80 9.16 11.44
N THR A 31 -0.01 10.21 11.65
CA THR A 31 -0.81 10.36 12.85
C THR A 31 -1.84 9.24 12.96
N CYS A 32 -2.59 8.95 11.89
CA CYS A 32 -3.54 7.85 11.83
C CYS A 32 -2.87 6.51 12.19
N ARG A 33 -1.72 6.20 11.57
CA ARG A 33 -0.96 4.99 11.89
C ARG A 33 -0.54 4.95 13.36
N PHE A 34 0.07 6.02 13.88
CA PHE A 34 0.53 6.10 15.27
C PHE A 34 -0.61 5.85 16.28
N PHE A 35 -1.79 6.44 16.06
CA PHE A 35 -2.94 6.20 16.93
C PHE A 35 -3.46 4.77 16.82
N ASN A 36 -3.42 4.16 15.63
CA ASN A 36 -3.71 2.75 15.45
C ASN A 36 -2.71 1.85 16.21
N GLU A 37 -1.40 2.11 16.11
CA GLU A 37 -0.35 1.38 16.85
C GLU A 37 -0.57 1.47 18.36
N MET A 38 -0.77 2.68 18.89
CA MET A 38 -1.02 2.88 20.32
C MET A 38 -2.27 2.13 20.80
N ARG A 39 -3.34 2.15 20.00
CA ARG A 39 -4.58 1.44 20.33
C ARG A 39 -4.37 -0.05 20.44
N PHE A 40 -3.62 -0.65 19.51
CA PHE A 40 -3.36 -2.09 19.52
C PHE A 40 -2.37 -2.49 20.61
N ALA A 41 -1.30 -1.73 20.82
CA ALA A 41 -0.36 -1.95 21.92
C ALA A 41 -1.06 -1.85 23.31
N ALA A 42 -2.04 -0.95 23.45
CA ALA A 42 -2.83 -0.83 24.67
C ALA A 42 -3.85 -1.98 24.84
N LYS A 43 -4.46 -2.47 23.75
CA LYS A 43 -5.36 -3.63 23.78
C LYS A 43 -4.65 -4.90 24.24
N GLU A 44 -3.39 -5.08 23.84
CA GLU A 44 -2.56 -6.21 24.28
C GLU A 44 -2.25 -6.16 25.78
N LYS A 45 -1.94 -4.96 26.31
CA LYS A 45 -1.55 -4.78 27.72
C LYS A 45 -2.72 -4.62 28.69
N ASN A 46 -3.90 -4.25 28.20
CA ASN A 46 -5.05 -3.98 29.06
C ASN A 46 -6.30 -4.72 28.55
N PRO A 47 -6.60 -5.91 29.09
CA PRO A 47 -7.75 -6.73 28.67
C PRO A 47 -9.11 -6.10 29.02
N LEU A 48 -9.14 -4.97 29.73
CA LEU A 48 -10.36 -4.31 30.18
C LEU A 48 -11.15 -3.58 29.06
N ASN A 49 -10.74 -3.70 27.79
CA ASN A 49 -11.48 -3.13 26.64
C ASN A 49 -11.81 -1.63 26.82
N PHE A 50 -10.96 -0.86 27.50
CA PHE A 50 -11.16 0.58 27.56
C PHE A 50 -11.06 1.15 26.14
N PRO A 51 -11.97 2.05 25.74
CA PRO A 51 -11.91 2.67 24.43
C PRO A 51 -10.63 3.50 24.34
N VAL A 52 -9.61 2.97 23.69
CA VAL A 52 -8.33 3.66 23.50
C VAL A 52 -8.54 4.74 22.44
N GLY A 53 -8.89 5.94 22.90
CA GLY A 53 -8.93 7.18 22.14
C GLY A 53 -9.94 7.23 20.97
N PRO A 54 -10.33 8.42 20.51
CA PRO A 54 -10.97 8.55 19.20
C PRO A 54 -10.00 8.08 18.12
N ASN A 55 -10.52 7.40 17.09
CA ASN A 55 -9.75 7.21 15.87
C ASN A 55 -9.46 8.60 15.27
N MET A 56 -8.18 8.90 15.06
CA MET A 56 -7.71 10.19 14.51
C MET A 56 -7.58 10.15 12.98
N CYS A 57 -7.84 9.00 12.35
CA CYS A 57 -7.89 8.89 10.91
C CYS A 57 -9.07 9.70 10.35
N LYS A 58 -8.79 10.53 9.34
CA LYS A 58 -9.79 11.26 8.56
C LYS A 58 -9.71 10.80 7.10
N SER A 59 -10.84 10.88 6.39
CA SER A 59 -10.86 10.62 4.96
C SER A 59 -10.22 11.80 4.23
N ILE A 60 -9.26 11.52 3.34
CA ILE A 60 -8.56 12.55 2.56
C ILE A 60 -9.15 12.59 1.15
N HIS A 61 -9.62 13.75 0.71
CA HIS A 61 -10.14 13.94 -0.64
C HIS A 61 -9.03 14.36 -1.61
N LYS A 62 -9.01 13.80 -2.82
CA LYS A 62 -8.03 14.12 -3.86
C LYS A 62 -8.64 14.29 -5.24
N GLU A 63 -8.00 15.12 -6.05
CA GLU A 63 -8.14 15.10 -7.49
C GLU A 63 -6.93 14.37 -8.09
N VAL A 64 -7.18 13.35 -8.93
CA VAL A 64 -6.15 12.44 -9.45
C VAL A 64 -6.03 12.58 -10.97
N PRO A 65 -4.81 12.70 -11.53
CA PRO A 65 -3.52 12.76 -10.85
C PRO A 65 -3.25 14.15 -10.22
N SER A 66 -2.65 14.19 -9.05
CA SER A 66 -2.12 15.40 -8.41
C SER A 66 -0.84 15.89 -9.09
N GLU A 67 -0.38 17.09 -8.76
CA GLU A 67 0.74 17.76 -9.46
C GLU A 67 2.07 17.01 -9.38
N ASP A 68 2.25 16.18 -8.34
CA ASP A 68 3.45 15.35 -8.14
C ASP A 68 3.50 14.12 -9.06
N TYR A 69 2.41 13.86 -9.78
CA TYR A 69 2.26 12.74 -10.70
C TYR A 69 2.22 13.22 -12.15
N GLU A 70 2.53 12.30 -13.06
CA GLU A 70 2.35 12.56 -14.48
C GLU A 70 0.87 12.88 -14.76
N GLN A 71 0.60 13.96 -15.50
CA GLN A 71 -0.77 14.35 -15.85
C GLN A 71 -1.29 13.49 -17.01
N SER A 72 -1.39 12.19 -16.76
CA SER A 72 -1.78 11.17 -17.73
C SER A 72 -2.49 10.01 -17.04
N THR A 73 -3.12 9.14 -17.82
CA THR A 73 -3.75 7.91 -17.32
C THR A 73 -2.78 7.02 -16.54
N GLU A 74 -1.50 6.98 -16.92
CA GLU A 74 -0.48 6.23 -16.18
C GLU A 74 -0.14 6.88 -14.84
N GLY A 75 -0.05 8.21 -14.78
CA GLY A 75 0.12 8.93 -13.53
C GLY A 75 -1.09 8.78 -12.59
N ALA A 76 -2.31 8.77 -13.13
CA ALA A 76 -3.53 8.53 -12.36
C ALA A 76 -3.53 7.14 -11.72
N LYS A 77 -3.24 6.08 -12.50
CA LYS A 77 -3.11 4.71 -11.99
C LYS A 77 -2.03 4.60 -10.92
N LYS A 78 -0.90 5.29 -11.13
CA LYS A 78 0.21 5.35 -10.18
C LYS A 78 -0.20 5.95 -8.85
N GLU A 79 -0.88 7.08 -8.88
CA GLU A 79 -1.33 7.72 -7.65
C GLU A 79 -2.39 6.87 -6.94
N ILE A 80 -3.40 6.34 -7.64
CA ILE A 80 -4.43 5.48 -7.00
C ILE A 80 -3.77 4.29 -6.28
N ARG A 81 -2.81 3.64 -6.94
CA ARG A 81 -2.04 2.55 -6.34
C ARG A 81 -1.26 3.01 -5.10
N ASP A 82 -0.62 4.17 -5.15
CA ASP A 82 0.15 4.69 -4.02
C ASP A 82 -0.79 5.07 -2.85
N LEU A 83 -1.99 5.61 -3.14
CA LEU A 83 -3.05 5.84 -2.15
C LEU A 83 -3.55 4.51 -1.53
N MET A 84 -3.64 3.45 -2.32
CA MET A 84 -3.96 2.10 -1.81
C MET A 84 -2.91 1.63 -0.80
N VAL A 85 -1.61 1.78 -1.12
CA VAL A 85 -0.49 1.46 -0.21
C VAL A 85 -0.58 2.26 1.08
N ARG A 86 -0.81 3.57 0.97
CA ARG A 86 -0.90 4.47 2.14
C ARG A 86 -2.11 4.16 3.02
N CYS A 87 -3.25 3.80 2.42
CA CYS A 87 -4.41 3.32 3.17
C CYS A 87 -4.07 2.04 3.94
N TRP A 88 -3.44 1.06 3.29
CA TRP A 88 -3.00 -0.16 3.95
C TRP A 88 -2.01 0.12 5.11
N TYR A 89 -1.05 1.00 4.87
CA TYR A 89 -0.06 1.46 5.85
C TYR A 89 -0.69 2.12 7.09
N MET A 90 -1.68 3.00 6.89
CA MET A 90 -2.42 3.65 7.98
C MET A 90 -3.09 2.65 8.91
N TRP A 91 -3.46 1.50 8.37
CA TRP A 91 -4.13 0.40 9.08
C TRP A 91 -3.16 -0.76 9.37
N LEU A 92 -1.92 -0.44 9.73
CA LEU A 92 -0.91 -1.41 10.21
C LEU A 92 -0.77 -2.61 9.27
N GLU A 93 -0.89 -2.37 7.97
CA GLU A 93 -0.74 -3.39 6.93
C GLU A 93 -1.69 -4.60 7.14
N GLY A 94 -2.84 -4.36 7.77
CA GLY A 94 -3.83 -5.40 8.06
C GLY A 94 -3.36 -6.47 9.04
N GLU A 95 -2.29 -6.23 9.81
CA GLU A 95 -1.72 -7.19 10.77
C GLU A 95 -2.75 -7.68 11.80
N TYR A 96 -3.70 -6.81 12.17
CA TYR A 96 -4.70 -7.11 13.20
C TYR A 96 -6.10 -7.22 12.61
N ILE A 97 -6.89 -8.16 13.10
CA ILE A 97 -8.33 -8.22 12.84
C ILE A 97 -9.09 -7.26 13.77
N ASP A 98 -10.32 -6.89 13.41
CA ASP A 98 -11.17 -5.99 14.18
C ASP A 98 -10.54 -4.60 14.42
N MET A 99 -9.88 -4.06 13.41
CA MET A 99 -9.28 -2.72 13.46
C MET A 99 -10.30 -1.61 13.49
N LEU A 100 -11.57 -1.88 13.23
CA LEU A 100 -12.63 -0.89 13.27
C LEU A 100 -13.54 -1.19 14.45
N ASN A 101 -13.07 -0.81 15.65
CA ASN A 101 -13.74 -1.07 16.93
C ASN A 101 -15.21 -0.64 16.89
N LYS A 102 -16.10 -1.63 16.96
CA LYS A 102 -17.55 -1.47 16.83
C LYS A 102 -18.21 -0.62 17.94
N LYS A 103 -17.56 -0.41 19.08
CA LYS A 103 -18.19 0.22 20.26
C LYS A 103 -18.27 1.74 20.21
N THR A 104 -17.42 2.41 19.43
CA THR A 104 -17.28 3.87 19.44
C THR A 104 -17.63 4.54 18.11
N VAL A 105 -17.56 3.81 17.00
CA VAL A 105 -17.98 4.29 15.68
C VAL A 105 -19.14 3.39 15.27
N ARG A 106 -20.31 3.96 15.01
CA ARG A 106 -21.57 3.27 14.63
C ARG A 106 -21.33 1.98 13.85
N THR A 107 -21.11 0.82 14.48
CA THR A 107 -21.08 -0.56 13.92
C THR A 107 -20.44 -0.82 12.53
N GLN A 108 -19.71 0.12 11.93
CA GLN A 108 -19.37 0.06 10.51
C GLN A 108 -18.04 -0.70 10.33
N PRO A 109 -18.05 -1.79 9.54
CA PRO A 109 -16.89 -2.67 9.34
C PRO A 109 -15.85 -2.10 8.37
N CYS A 110 -15.98 -0.83 7.99
CA CYS A 110 -15.15 -0.19 6.96
C CYS A 110 -14.93 1.31 7.21
N PHE A 111 -13.81 1.82 6.70
CA PHE A 111 -13.39 3.23 6.75
C PHE A 111 -12.86 3.66 5.39
N SER A 112 -13.36 4.77 4.84
CA SER A 112 -12.84 5.34 3.59
C SER A 112 -11.57 6.12 3.89
N CYS A 113 -10.41 5.61 3.49
CA CYS A 113 -9.12 6.29 3.67
C CYS A 113 -9.03 7.51 2.76
N TYR A 114 -9.36 7.31 1.49
CA TYR A 114 -9.32 8.34 0.47
C TYR A 114 -10.61 8.34 -0.32
N THR A 115 -11.06 9.54 -0.67
CA THR A 115 -12.01 9.74 -1.75
C THR A 115 -11.32 10.49 -2.86
N PHE A 116 -11.65 10.21 -4.12
CA PHE A 116 -10.99 10.89 -5.22
C PHE A 116 -11.86 11.03 -6.46
N SER A 117 -11.59 12.06 -7.25
CA SER A 117 -12.12 12.25 -8.60
C SER A 117 -11.00 12.15 -9.63
N ILE A 118 -11.34 11.84 -10.88
CA ILE A 118 -10.38 11.81 -11.98
C ILE A 118 -10.44 13.15 -12.73
N LYS A 119 -9.29 13.77 -12.98
CA LYS A 119 -9.18 15.02 -13.75
C LYS A 119 -9.81 14.88 -15.14
N LYS A 120 -10.41 15.97 -15.62
CA LYS A 120 -11.23 16.01 -16.85
C LYS A 120 -10.49 15.60 -18.13
N ASP A 121 -9.17 15.75 -18.17
CA ASP A 121 -8.29 15.52 -19.32
C ASP A 121 -7.68 14.10 -19.35
N ILE A 122 -7.96 13.27 -18.36
CA ILE A 122 -7.42 11.92 -18.25
C ILE A 122 -8.34 10.94 -18.99
N GLU A 123 -7.76 10.10 -19.86
CA GLU A 123 -8.54 9.07 -20.54
C GLU A 123 -9.11 8.05 -19.54
N PRO A 124 -10.37 7.63 -19.69
CA PRO A 124 -10.97 6.62 -18.82
C PRO A 124 -10.17 5.31 -18.82
N PHE A 125 -10.18 4.63 -17.67
CA PHE A 125 -9.55 3.32 -17.53
C PHE A 125 -10.36 2.41 -16.62
N THR A 126 -10.18 1.10 -16.79
CA THR A 126 -10.96 0.08 -16.08
C THR A 126 -10.19 -0.47 -14.89
N ILE A 127 -10.87 -1.23 -14.02
CA ILE A 127 -10.17 -2.03 -13.01
C ILE A 127 -9.16 -2.99 -13.63
N LYS A 128 -9.42 -3.59 -14.81
CA LYS A 128 -8.45 -4.49 -15.44
C LYS A 128 -7.14 -3.79 -15.78
N ASP A 129 -7.19 -2.47 -16.02
CA ASP A 129 -5.99 -1.66 -16.19
C ASP A 129 -5.29 -1.43 -14.85
N MET A 130 -6.05 -1.16 -13.78
CA MET A 130 -5.51 -1.06 -12.41
C MET A 130 -4.89 -2.38 -11.93
N GLU A 131 -5.54 -3.52 -12.14
CA GLU A 131 -5.03 -4.86 -11.78
C GLU A 131 -3.67 -5.12 -12.41
N ARG A 132 -3.55 -4.89 -13.72
CA ARG A 132 -2.27 -4.99 -14.44
C ARG A 132 -1.22 -4.07 -13.82
N TYR A 133 -1.64 -2.90 -13.37
CA TYR A 133 -0.76 -1.92 -12.73
C TYR A 133 -0.30 -2.34 -11.32
N LEU A 134 -1.14 -3.07 -10.57
CA LEU A 134 -0.79 -3.61 -9.25
C LEU A 134 0.18 -4.81 -9.31
N ILE A 135 0.32 -5.45 -10.46
CA ILE A 135 1.34 -6.50 -10.70
C ILE A 135 2.74 -5.88 -10.92
N GLY A 136 2.84 -4.54 -11.03
CA GLY A 136 4.14 -3.85 -11.07
C GLY A 136 4.97 -4.07 -9.80
N ALA A 137 6.28 -3.85 -9.89
CA ALA A 137 7.18 -4.01 -8.75
C ALA A 137 6.94 -2.95 -7.66
N TYR A 138 6.57 -3.42 -6.47
CA TYR A 138 6.41 -2.58 -5.28
C TYR A 138 7.72 -2.47 -4.51
N ASP A 139 8.28 -3.62 -4.15
CA ASP A 139 9.54 -3.70 -3.42
C ASP A 139 10.40 -4.81 -3.98
N THR A 140 11.68 -4.80 -3.63
CA THR A 140 12.64 -5.80 -4.08
C THR A 140 13.65 -6.04 -2.99
N GLU A 141 14.09 -7.28 -2.86
CA GLU A 141 15.13 -7.61 -1.90
C GLU A 141 16.46 -6.99 -2.37
N ASP A 142 17.07 -6.18 -1.49
CA ASP A 142 18.46 -5.75 -1.65
C ASP A 142 19.35 -6.97 -1.43
N ARG A 143 19.74 -7.63 -2.52
CA ARG A 143 20.56 -8.86 -2.52
C ARG A 143 22.01 -8.61 -2.16
N SER A 144 22.40 -7.37 -1.89
CA SER A 144 23.78 -7.02 -1.54
C SER A 144 24.13 -7.41 -0.11
N ASN A 145 25.42 -7.46 0.20
CA ASN A 145 25.90 -7.59 1.58
C ASN A 145 25.86 -6.24 2.32
N LYS A 146 25.37 -5.17 1.69
CA LYS A 146 25.35 -3.81 2.21
C LYS A 146 26.71 -3.37 2.77
N CYS A 147 27.79 -3.88 2.17
CA CYS A 147 29.15 -3.67 2.64
C CYS A 147 29.63 -2.23 2.38
N ALA A 148 29.04 -1.54 1.40
CA ALA A 148 29.36 -0.15 1.10
C ALA A 148 28.62 0.82 2.03
N ARG A 149 29.24 1.98 2.29
CA ARG A 149 28.70 3.00 3.21
C ARG A 149 27.33 3.56 2.76
N ASN A 150 27.07 3.62 1.47
CA ASN A 150 25.82 4.15 0.90
C ASN A 150 24.70 3.08 0.81
N GLY A 151 24.89 1.90 1.41
CA GLY A 151 24.08 0.72 1.11
C GLY A 151 24.57 0.03 -0.17
N GLY A 152 24.21 -1.24 -0.36
CA GLY A 152 24.69 -2.01 -1.50
C GLY A 152 26.08 -2.66 -1.32
N GLY A 153 26.56 -3.27 -2.41
CA GLY A 153 27.88 -3.86 -2.53
C GLY A 153 27.97 -5.32 -2.04
N TYR A 154 28.92 -6.05 -2.62
CA TYR A 154 29.09 -7.49 -2.42
C TYR A 154 30.48 -7.81 -1.90
N CYS A 155 30.58 -8.65 -0.88
CA CYS A 155 31.86 -9.13 -0.40
C CYS A 155 32.39 -10.22 -1.34
N TYR A 156 33.58 -10.01 -1.90
CA TYR A 156 34.25 -11.00 -2.75
C TYR A 156 35.66 -11.29 -2.24
N ASN A 157 36.05 -12.56 -2.37
CA ASN A 157 37.39 -12.99 -2.00
C ASN A 157 38.45 -12.35 -2.90
N LYS A 158 39.42 -11.69 -2.26
CA LYS A 158 40.69 -11.20 -2.83
C LYS A 158 40.61 -10.09 -3.89
N LYS A 159 39.70 -10.13 -4.88
CA LYS A 159 39.59 -9.13 -5.95
C LYS A 159 38.17 -8.99 -6.51
N CYS A 160 37.83 -7.76 -6.88
CA CYS A 160 36.60 -7.40 -7.58
C CYS A 160 36.70 -7.70 -9.08
N THR A 161 36.55 -8.97 -9.46
CA THR A 161 36.67 -9.43 -10.86
C THR A 161 35.35 -9.39 -11.62
N ASN A 162 34.22 -9.19 -10.93
CA ASN A 162 32.91 -9.11 -11.56
C ASN A 162 32.81 -7.79 -12.36
N PRO A 163 32.52 -7.84 -13.67
CA PRO A 163 32.38 -6.63 -14.50
C PRO A 163 31.31 -5.65 -14.02
N LEU A 164 30.27 -6.14 -13.33
CA LEU A 164 29.23 -5.29 -12.72
C LEU A 164 29.72 -4.59 -11.45
N TYR A 165 30.67 -5.18 -10.73
CA TYR A 165 31.21 -4.67 -9.47
C TYR A 165 32.74 -4.55 -9.53
N PRO A 166 33.31 -3.74 -10.43
CA PRO A 166 34.75 -3.77 -10.69
C PRO A 166 35.58 -2.99 -9.64
N LYS A 167 34.93 -2.24 -8.75
CA LYS A 167 35.60 -1.31 -7.83
C LYS A 167 35.57 -1.86 -6.40
N ASP A 168 36.72 -1.90 -5.75
CA ASP A 168 36.85 -2.21 -4.34
C ASP A 168 36.69 -0.96 -3.47
N VAL A 169 36.06 -1.13 -2.32
CA VAL A 169 36.00 -0.12 -1.26
C VAL A 169 36.30 -0.76 0.09
N SER A 170 36.90 0.01 1.00
CA SER A 170 37.10 -0.44 2.37
C SER A 170 35.76 -0.65 3.07
N SER A 171 35.59 -1.79 3.72
CA SER A 171 34.41 -2.11 4.50
C SER A 171 34.79 -2.93 5.73
N THR A 172 34.11 -2.68 6.84
CA THR A 172 34.20 -3.49 8.06
C THR A 172 33.17 -4.62 8.09
N LYS A 173 32.36 -4.76 7.03
CA LYS A 173 31.29 -5.77 6.94
C LYS A 173 31.71 -7.03 6.17
N CYS A 174 32.82 -6.98 5.44
CA CYS A 174 33.39 -8.14 4.76
C CYS A 174 34.43 -8.83 5.66
N GLY A 175 34.68 -10.12 5.43
CA GLY A 175 35.71 -10.87 6.14
C GLY A 175 37.13 -10.36 5.87
N GLU A 176 38.10 -10.82 6.65
CA GLU A 176 39.50 -10.33 6.60
C GLU A 176 40.19 -10.52 5.23
N GLU A 177 39.77 -11.52 4.45
CA GLU A 177 40.30 -11.77 3.09
C GLU A 177 39.37 -11.29 1.95
N GLU A 178 38.28 -10.60 2.31
CA GLU A 178 37.26 -10.15 1.38
C GLU A 178 37.35 -8.64 1.14
N LEU A 179 37.01 -8.24 -0.08
CA LEU A 179 36.87 -6.86 -0.47
C LEU A 179 35.40 -6.56 -0.74
N CYS A 180 34.94 -5.38 -0.34
CA CYS A 180 33.62 -4.91 -0.73
C CYS A 180 33.67 -4.38 -2.15
N CYS A 181 33.02 -5.08 -3.07
CA CYS A 181 32.95 -4.73 -4.47
C CYS A 181 31.65 -4.00 -4.80
N VAL A 182 31.80 -2.87 -5.48
CA VAL A 182 30.71 -1.98 -5.87
C VAL A 182 30.75 -1.69 -7.36
N ALA A 183 29.63 -1.22 -7.88
CA ALA A 183 29.51 -0.71 -9.23
C ALA A 183 30.57 0.37 -9.51
N LYS A 184 30.96 0.48 -10.78
CA LYS A 184 31.95 1.48 -11.21
C LYS A 184 31.57 2.89 -10.77
N GLU A 185 30.30 3.24 -10.95
CA GLU A 185 29.71 4.48 -10.50
C GLU A 185 29.05 4.26 -9.14
N THR A 186 29.49 4.97 -8.10
CA THR A 186 28.96 4.80 -6.73
C THR A 186 27.52 5.29 -6.58
N LYS A 187 27.01 6.05 -7.57
CA LYS A 187 25.62 6.50 -7.65
C LYS A 187 24.70 5.44 -8.27
N ASP A 188 25.23 4.32 -8.74
CA ASP A 188 24.46 3.25 -9.36
C ASP A 188 23.87 2.33 -8.29
N GLU A 189 22.82 2.81 -7.63
CA GLU A 189 22.14 2.09 -6.56
C GLU A 189 21.55 0.77 -7.08
N CYS A 190 21.01 0.80 -8.31
CA CYS A 190 20.40 -0.37 -8.92
C CYS A 190 21.38 -1.54 -9.01
N ILE A 191 22.55 -1.32 -9.63
CA ILE A 191 23.57 -2.36 -9.74
C ILE A 191 24.04 -2.77 -8.35
N ASN A 192 24.36 -1.80 -7.48
CA ASN A 192 24.89 -2.09 -6.14
C ASN A 192 23.95 -2.92 -5.25
N LYS A 193 22.64 -2.95 -5.54
CA LYS A 193 21.62 -3.71 -4.80
C LYS A 193 21.16 -5.00 -5.52
N GLY A 194 21.79 -5.33 -6.65
CA GLY A 194 21.55 -6.59 -7.37
C GLY A 194 20.61 -6.50 -8.57
N GLY A 195 20.25 -5.29 -8.99
CA GLY A 195 19.61 -5.03 -10.28
C GLY A 195 20.62 -4.80 -11.41
N ASN A 196 20.14 -4.29 -12.53
CA ASN A 196 20.94 -3.90 -13.67
C ASN A 196 20.39 -2.62 -14.30
N CYS A 197 21.26 -1.78 -14.84
CA CYS A 197 20.85 -0.56 -15.53
C CYS A 197 20.87 -0.78 -17.03
N LEU A 198 19.71 -0.74 -17.66
CA LEU A 198 19.52 -1.01 -19.09
C LEU A 198 18.79 0.16 -19.77
N PRO A 199 18.91 0.35 -21.09
CA PRO A 199 18.11 1.35 -21.81
C PRO A 199 16.60 1.06 -21.73
N SER A 200 16.25 -0.23 -21.70
CA SER A 200 14.90 -0.74 -21.49
C SER A 200 14.98 -2.14 -20.87
N CYS A 201 14.12 -2.44 -19.89
CA CYS A 201 14.07 -3.77 -19.31
C CYS A 201 13.55 -4.86 -20.27
N ALA A 202 12.96 -4.47 -21.41
CA ALA A 202 12.48 -5.41 -22.42
C ALA A 202 13.61 -6.01 -23.29
N GLU A 203 14.81 -5.43 -23.26
CA GLU A 203 15.95 -5.86 -24.08
C GLU A 203 16.75 -7.03 -23.47
N ASP A 204 16.48 -7.40 -22.21
CA ASP A 204 17.22 -8.41 -21.47
C ASP A 204 16.31 -9.57 -21.04
N ASN A 205 16.82 -10.80 -21.04
CA ASN A 205 16.05 -11.99 -20.66
C ASN A 205 16.10 -12.32 -19.16
N THR A 206 16.95 -11.62 -18.40
CA THR A 206 17.23 -11.88 -16.98
C THR A 206 16.65 -10.78 -16.09
N TYR A 207 16.84 -9.53 -16.47
CA TYR A 207 16.39 -8.33 -15.76
C TYR A 207 15.24 -7.68 -16.53
N THR A 208 14.05 -8.27 -16.42
CA THR A 208 12.89 -7.90 -17.23
C THR A 208 11.93 -6.95 -16.53
N VAL A 209 12.13 -6.68 -15.23
CA VAL A 209 11.16 -5.94 -14.42
C VAL A 209 11.67 -4.54 -14.11
N PRO A 210 11.01 -3.47 -14.55
CA PRO A 210 11.42 -2.10 -14.22
C PRO A 210 11.17 -1.79 -12.75
N PHE A 211 12.11 -1.09 -12.11
CA PHE A 211 12.04 -0.71 -10.70
C PHE A 211 12.54 0.72 -10.46
N SER A 212 11.63 1.63 -10.15
CA SER A 212 11.92 3.07 -10.11
C SER A 212 12.47 3.59 -8.77
N LYS A 213 12.50 2.77 -7.71
CA LYS A 213 13.00 3.22 -6.39
C LYS A 213 14.53 3.18 -6.27
N TRP A 214 15.23 2.54 -7.20
CA TRP A 214 16.69 2.53 -7.25
C TRP A 214 17.18 3.29 -8.47
N ASN A 215 18.20 4.11 -8.26
CA ASN A 215 18.72 4.98 -9.30
C ASN A 215 19.82 4.30 -10.12
N CYS A 216 19.80 4.56 -11.43
CA CYS A 216 20.92 4.29 -12.33
C CYS A 216 21.81 5.52 -12.44
N ALA A 217 23.13 5.33 -12.45
CA ALA A 217 24.06 6.47 -12.49
C ALA A 217 24.03 7.23 -13.83
N ARG A 218 23.71 6.54 -14.93
CA ARG A 218 23.63 7.13 -16.26
C ARG A 218 22.21 7.61 -16.54
N HIS A 219 22.11 8.79 -17.15
CA HIS A 219 20.83 9.31 -17.63
C HIS A 219 20.20 8.38 -18.67
N LYS A 220 18.86 8.31 -18.68
CA LYS A 220 18.05 7.50 -19.62
C LYS A 220 18.29 5.98 -19.52
N MET A 221 18.73 5.50 -18.37
CA MET A 221 18.74 4.07 -18.07
C MET A 221 17.62 3.77 -17.08
N GLU A 222 16.97 2.64 -17.26
CA GLU A 222 16.01 2.06 -16.34
C GLU A 222 16.71 1.08 -15.40
N CYS A 223 16.36 1.10 -14.12
CA CYS A 223 16.77 0.04 -13.22
C CYS A 223 15.86 -1.16 -13.44
N CYS A 224 16.47 -2.28 -13.82
CA CYS A 224 15.79 -3.53 -14.12
C CYS A 224 16.21 -4.59 -13.09
N ILE A 225 15.23 -5.28 -12.52
CA ILE A 225 15.43 -6.33 -11.54
C ILE A 225 14.95 -7.67 -12.09
N LYS A 226 15.42 -8.76 -11.47
CA LYS A 226 15.01 -10.11 -11.86
C LYS A 226 13.58 -10.40 -11.39
N PRO A 227 12.80 -11.18 -12.14
CA PRO A 227 11.44 -11.56 -11.74
C PRO A 227 11.33 -12.29 -10.41
N ASP A 228 12.38 -13.02 -10.00
CA ASP A 228 12.44 -13.73 -8.72
C ASP A 228 12.84 -12.85 -7.53
N ASN A 229 13.11 -11.56 -7.76
CA ASN A 229 13.64 -10.66 -6.75
C ASN A 229 12.69 -9.53 -6.34
N TYR A 230 11.42 -9.58 -6.73
CA TYR A 230 10.51 -8.48 -6.46
C TYR A 230 9.17 -8.95 -5.90
N MET A 231 8.62 -8.10 -5.06
CA MET A 231 7.28 -8.19 -4.51
C MET A 231 6.39 -7.23 -5.29
N THR A 232 5.28 -7.71 -5.83
CA THR A 232 4.28 -6.84 -6.49
C THR A 232 3.52 -6.03 -5.46
N TYR A 233 2.73 -5.03 -5.88
CA TYR A 233 1.82 -4.35 -4.96
C TYR A 233 0.74 -5.30 -4.44
N LEU A 234 0.25 -6.22 -5.28
CA LEU A 234 -0.68 -7.26 -4.84
C LEU A 234 -0.05 -8.15 -3.77
N ASP A 235 1.18 -8.60 -3.97
CA ASP A 235 1.89 -9.40 -2.96
C ASP A 235 2.05 -8.63 -1.66
N TYR A 236 2.34 -7.32 -1.71
CA TYR A 236 2.39 -6.49 -0.50
C TYR A 236 1.06 -6.45 0.25
N PHE A 237 -0.07 -6.24 -0.44
CA PHE A 237 -1.39 -6.23 0.20
C PHE A 237 -1.83 -7.61 0.72
N GLN A 238 -1.32 -8.68 0.11
CA GLN A 238 -1.75 -10.05 0.34
C GLN A 238 -0.71 -10.89 1.09
N ALA A 239 0.42 -10.28 1.47
CA ALA A 239 1.51 -10.91 2.20
C ALA A 239 0.98 -11.50 3.51
N ASP A 240 1.46 -12.70 3.82
CA ASP A 240 1.16 -13.43 5.06
C ASP A 240 -0.34 -13.60 5.37
N ALA A 241 -1.18 -13.59 4.33
CA ALA A 241 -2.64 -13.72 4.40
C ALA A 241 -3.35 -12.61 5.20
N ASN A 242 -2.69 -11.47 5.45
CA ASN A 242 -3.23 -10.39 6.26
C ASN A 242 -4.23 -9.49 5.51
N GLY A 243 -4.34 -9.64 4.19
CA GLY A 243 -5.18 -8.78 3.38
C GLY A 243 -5.62 -9.33 2.03
N LYS A 244 -6.65 -8.71 1.46
CA LYS A 244 -7.05 -8.88 0.06
C LYS A 244 -7.45 -7.55 -0.57
N VAL A 245 -7.07 -7.34 -1.82
CA VAL A 245 -7.60 -6.26 -2.64
C VAL A 245 -8.88 -6.73 -3.32
N VAL A 246 -9.91 -5.89 -3.28
CA VAL A 246 -11.22 -6.14 -3.88
C VAL A 246 -11.59 -4.97 -4.76
N PHE A 247 -12.16 -5.29 -5.91
CA PHE A 247 -12.72 -4.31 -6.82
C PHE A 247 -14.17 -4.66 -7.14
N ILE A 248 -14.99 -3.65 -7.44
CA ILE A 248 -16.35 -3.85 -7.96
C ILE A 248 -16.27 -4.16 -9.45
N GLU A 249 -16.77 -5.29 -9.91
CA GLU A 249 -16.68 -5.63 -11.33
C GLU A 249 -17.28 -4.53 -12.23
N ASP A 250 -16.67 -4.33 -13.39
CA ASP A 250 -17.02 -3.29 -14.37
C ASP A 250 -16.89 -1.83 -13.90
N LEU A 251 -16.26 -1.55 -12.74
CA LEU A 251 -15.90 -0.17 -12.39
C LEU A 251 -14.95 0.40 -13.46
N GLU A 252 -15.34 1.57 -13.96
CA GLU A 252 -14.60 2.37 -14.91
C GLU A 252 -14.34 3.73 -14.28
N PHE A 253 -13.07 4.13 -14.21
CA PHE A 253 -12.63 5.41 -13.69
C PHE A 253 -12.78 6.46 -14.77
N LYS A 254 -13.84 7.27 -14.67
CA LYS A 254 -14.20 8.30 -15.65
C LYS A 254 -13.82 9.70 -15.17
N PRO A 255 -13.36 10.56 -16.09
CA PRO A 255 -13.06 11.96 -15.84
C PRO A 255 -14.34 12.80 -15.80
N GLN A 256 -15.22 12.57 -14.82
CA GLN A 256 -16.43 13.36 -14.60
C GLN A 256 -16.41 14.04 -13.24
N GLU A 257 -16.85 15.30 -13.21
CA GLU A 257 -16.79 16.16 -12.01
C GLU A 257 -17.60 15.62 -10.82
N ASN A 258 -18.62 14.79 -11.09
CA ASN A 258 -19.48 14.21 -10.07
C ASN A 258 -19.13 12.76 -9.72
N ASP A 259 -18.19 12.14 -10.44
CA ASP A 259 -17.80 10.76 -10.20
C ASP A 259 -16.71 10.73 -9.13
N ILE A 260 -17.11 10.39 -7.91
CA ILE A 260 -16.21 10.24 -6.76
C ILE A 260 -16.02 8.76 -6.49
N TYR A 261 -14.77 8.34 -6.39
CA TYR A 261 -14.32 7.00 -6.04
C TYR A 261 -13.79 6.99 -4.61
N SER A 262 -13.65 5.79 -4.03
CA SER A 262 -13.18 5.60 -2.66
C SER A 262 -12.20 4.43 -2.57
N ILE A 263 -11.12 4.63 -1.82
CA ILE A 263 -10.24 3.57 -1.33
C ILE A 263 -10.61 3.32 0.13
N THR A 264 -11.17 2.13 0.38
CA THR A 264 -11.79 1.80 1.64
C THR A 264 -11.09 0.62 2.29
N PHE A 265 -10.68 0.79 3.54
CA PHE A 265 -10.19 -0.31 4.35
C PHE A 265 -11.37 -0.99 5.05
N LEU A 266 -11.46 -2.31 4.94
CA LEU A 266 -12.44 -3.14 5.64
C LEU A 266 -11.73 -4.05 6.63
N SER A 267 -12.21 -4.05 7.86
CA SER A 267 -11.70 -4.93 8.92
C SER A 267 -12.86 -5.61 9.62
N PRO A 268 -13.19 -6.86 9.21
CA PRO A 268 -14.24 -7.59 9.88
C PRO A 268 -13.80 -7.90 11.31
N GLY A 269 -14.66 -7.57 12.27
CA GLY A 269 -14.48 -8.04 13.64
C GLY A 269 -14.79 -9.55 13.76
N ARG A 270 -14.29 -10.22 14.80
CA ARG A 270 -14.51 -11.68 15.02
C ARG A 270 -15.98 -12.13 15.01
N GLU A 271 -16.90 -11.21 15.32
CA GLU A 271 -18.35 -11.47 15.32
C GLU A 271 -19.00 -11.23 13.94
N CYS A 272 -18.27 -10.63 12.99
CA CYS A 272 -18.69 -10.35 11.62
C CYS A 272 -18.55 -11.65 10.81
N LYS A 273 -19.39 -12.65 11.11
CA LYS A 273 -19.58 -13.85 10.27
C LYS A 273 -20.08 -13.43 8.87
N GLY A 274 -20.18 -14.37 7.92
CA GLY A 274 -20.56 -14.11 6.52
C GLY A 274 -21.80 -13.20 6.28
N ALA A 275 -22.71 -13.08 7.25
CA ALA A 275 -23.85 -12.15 7.19
C ALA A 275 -23.45 -10.66 7.08
N CYS A 276 -22.36 -10.26 7.73
CA CYS A 276 -21.83 -8.89 7.73
C CYS A 276 -21.31 -8.52 6.34
N TRP A 277 -20.63 -9.49 5.69
CA TRP A 277 -20.21 -9.39 4.30
C TRP A 277 -21.37 -9.39 3.34
N SER A 278 -22.38 -10.25 3.51
CA SER A 278 -23.60 -10.17 2.71
C SER A 278 -24.34 -8.85 2.89
N GLY A 279 -24.13 -8.15 4.02
CA GLY A 279 -24.64 -6.79 4.22
C GLY A 279 -23.91 -5.78 3.34
N ILE A 280 -22.57 -5.75 3.38
CA ILE A 280 -21.77 -4.83 2.54
C ILE A 280 -21.95 -5.17 1.05
N ILE A 281 -21.81 -6.44 0.69
CA ILE A 281 -21.84 -6.98 -0.67
C ILE A 281 -23.26 -7.07 -1.22
N GLY A 282 -24.21 -7.60 -0.45
CA GLY A 282 -25.61 -7.71 -0.89
C GLY A 282 -26.29 -6.36 -1.02
N SER A 283 -25.83 -5.34 -0.30
CA SER A 283 -26.28 -3.95 -0.49
C SER A 283 -25.52 -3.19 -1.59
N LEU A 284 -24.52 -3.80 -2.24
CA LEU A 284 -24.05 -3.35 -3.56
C LEU A 284 -25.12 -3.58 -4.64
N GLY A 285 -26.24 -4.23 -4.29
CA GLY A 285 -27.51 -4.08 -4.99
C GLY A 285 -27.56 -4.77 -6.36
N GLY A 286 -28.03 -6.02 -6.38
CA GLY A 286 -28.53 -6.64 -7.62
C GLY A 286 -27.45 -7.30 -8.47
N GLY A 287 -26.89 -8.41 -8.01
CA GLY A 287 -26.14 -9.31 -8.89
C GLY A 287 -24.83 -8.76 -9.45
N ILE A 288 -24.31 -7.63 -8.97
CA ILE A 288 -22.98 -7.15 -9.36
C ILE A 288 -21.95 -8.17 -8.88
N PRO A 289 -21.28 -8.87 -9.80
CA PRO A 289 -20.26 -9.82 -9.43
C PRO A 289 -19.07 -9.06 -8.79
N ILE A 290 -18.48 -9.65 -7.75
CA ILE A 290 -17.27 -9.12 -7.13
C ILE A 290 -16.14 -10.04 -7.55
N SER A 291 -15.13 -9.46 -8.18
CA SER A 291 -13.90 -10.16 -8.49
C SER A 291 -12.98 -10.12 -7.27
N LEU A 292 -12.81 -11.28 -6.63
CA LEU A 292 -11.82 -11.51 -5.57
C LEU A 292 -10.54 -12.06 -6.19
N PHE A 293 -9.43 -11.37 -5.96
CA PHE A 293 -8.13 -11.82 -6.42
C PHE A 293 -7.51 -12.70 -5.35
N LEU A 294 -7.40 -13.98 -5.65
CA LEU A 294 -6.48 -14.87 -4.96
C LEU A 294 -5.27 -14.99 -5.86
N THR A 295 -4.18 -14.28 -5.54
CA THR A 295 -2.89 -14.73 -6.03
C THR A 295 -2.65 -16.08 -5.34
N PRO A 296 -2.42 -17.19 -6.08
CA PRO A 296 -1.86 -18.35 -5.43
C PRO A 296 -0.54 -17.86 -4.82
N TYR A 297 -0.40 -17.97 -3.50
CA TYR A 297 0.84 -17.63 -2.83
C TYR A 297 1.89 -18.62 -3.35
N VAL A 298 2.70 -18.19 -4.33
CA VAL A 298 3.71 -19.05 -4.94
C VAL A 298 5.07 -18.41 -4.74
N GLY A 299 5.85 -18.94 -3.79
CA GLY A 299 7.30 -18.82 -3.79
C GLY A 299 7.96 -19.58 -4.96
N LEU A 300 7.28 -19.72 -6.11
CA LEU A 300 7.81 -20.25 -7.36
C LEU A 300 7.46 -19.26 -8.48
N PRO A 301 8.42 -18.90 -9.34
CA PRO A 301 8.18 -18.04 -10.48
C PRO A 301 7.33 -18.79 -11.51
N ALA A 302 6.01 -18.66 -11.42
CA ALA A 302 5.08 -19.11 -12.44
C ALA A 302 5.08 -18.10 -13.60
N ILE A 303 6.19 -18.02 -14.32
CA ILE A 303 6.26 -17.31 -15.61
C ILE A 303 5.47 -18.16 -16.61
N GLY A 304 4.17 -17.86 -16.78
CA GLY A 304 3.37 -18.40 -17.88
C GLY A 304 2.00 -19.00 -17.52
N ALA A 305 1.63 -19.10 -16.24
CA ALA A 305 0.27 -19.45 -15.87
C ALA A 305 -0.55 -18.15 -15.79
N GLY A 306 -1.44 -17.92 -16.75
CA GLY A 306 -2.37 -16.80 -16.69
C GLY A 306 -3.05 -16.77 -15.32
N ILE A 307 -3.08 -15.58 -14.70
CA ILE A 307 -3.81 -15.36 -13.45
C ILE A 307 -5.26 -15.75 -13.72
N THR A 308 -5.65 -16.95 -13.29
CA THR A 308 -7.04 -17.39 -13.40
C THR A 308 -7.80 -16.68 -12.30
N LEU A 309 -8.51 -15.62 -12.69
CA LEU A 309 -9.57 -14.98 -11.91
C LEU A 309 -10.54 -16.08 -11.43
N SER A 310 -10.33 -16.53 -10.20
CA SER A 310 -11.26 -17.43 -9.56
C SER A 310 -12.28 -16.53 -8.88
N LEU A 311 -13.50 -16.49 -9.42
CA LEU A 311 -14.67 -15.98 -8.71
C LEU A 311 -14.82 -16.80 -7.43
N VAL A 312 -14.22 -16.35 -6.34
CA VAL A 312 -14.44 -16.96 -5.04
C VAL A 312 -15.88 -16.68 -4.69
N LYS A 313 -16.72 -17.74 -4.68
CA LYS A 313 -17.99 -17.68 -3.98
C LYS A 313 -17.67 -17.32 -2.54
N LEU A 314 -18.03 -16.10 -2.14
CA LEU A 314 -17.85 -15.47 -0.82
C LEU A 314 -18.47 -16.23 0.37
N GLY A 315 -18.80 -17.51 0.23
CA GLY A 315 -19.29 -18.37 1.32
C GLY A 315 -18.21 -18.72 2.35
N GLU A 316 -16.93 -18.70 1.97
CA GLU A 316 -15.79 -18.87 2.88
C GLU A 316 -15.11 -17.52 3.14
N VAL A 317 -15.83 -16.63 3.83
CA VAL A 317 -15.22 -15.42 4.37
C VAL A 317 -14.28 -15.83 5.51
N THR A 318 -12.99 -15.57 5.33
CA THR A 318 -11.95 -15.72 6.36
C THR A 318 -11.84 -14.43 7.18
N ASP A 319 -11.38 -14.54 8.43
CA ASP A 319 -11.08 -13.40 9.32
C ASP A 319 -9.84 -12.62 8.81
N ILE A 320 -9.96 -11.96 7.66
CA ILE A 320 -8.87 -11.18 7.02
C ILE A 320 -9.33 -9.76 6.71
N ASN A 321 -8.39 -8.83 6.56
CA ASN A 321 -8.69 -7.45 6.18
C ASN A 321 -8.78 -7.30 4.66
N TYR A 322 -9.43 -6.24 4.19
CA TYR A 322 -9.58 -5.99 2.77
C TYR A 322 -9.38 -4.52 2.43
N LEU A 323 -8.90 -4.28 1.21
CA LEU A 323 -8.83 -2.98 0.60
C LEU A 323 -9.77 -2.96 -0.60
N LEU A 324 -10.83 -2.16 -0.53
CA LEU A 324 -11.85 -2.06 -1.57
C LEU A 324 -11.69 -0.74 -2.33
N VAL A 325 -11.68 -0.82 -3.65
CA VAL A 325 -11.85 0.35 -4.53
C VAL A 325 -13.23 0.30 -5.16
N SER A 326 -14.00 1.38 -5.01
CA SER A 326 -15.38 1.49 -5.46
C SER A 326 -15.77 2.92 -5.80
N GLU A 327 -16.94 3.12 -6.39
CA GLU A 327 -17.62 4.42 -6.32
C GLU A 327 -17.92 4.78 -4.85
N TYR A 328 -17.84 6.06 -4.52
CA TYR A 328 -18.04 6.57 -3.16
C TYR A 328 -19.51 6.47 -2.73
N GLU A 329 -20.44 6.73 -3.63
CA GLU A 329 -21.90 6.69 -3.40
C GLU A 329 -22.37 5.36 -2.81
N ILE A 330 -21.71 4.27 -3.22
CA ILE A 330 -21.98 2.92 -2.76
C ILE A 330 -21.71 2.73 -1.25
N LEU A 331 -20.71 3.43 -0.73
CA LEU A 331 -20.17 3.23 0.62
C LEU A 331 -20.45 4.39 1.57
N LYS A 332 -20.82 5.59 1.08
CA LYS A 332 -20.95 6.80 1.91
C LYS A 332 -21.86 6.66 3.13
N ASN A 333 -22.90 5.81 3.04
CA ASN A 333 -23.84 5.55 4.14
C ASN A 333 -23.50 4.30 4.96
N LYS A 334 -22.49 3.53 4.54
CA LYS A 334 -22.17 2.19 5.07
C LYS A 334 -20.79 2.12 5.72
N CYS A 335 -19.87 2.98 5.34
CA CYS A 335 -18.56 3.07 5.94
C CYS A 335 -18.44 4.33 6.76
N ALA A 336 -17.57 4.28 7.76
CA ALA A 336 -17.28 5.45 8.56
C ALA A 336 -16.53 6.43 7.64
N VAL A 337 -17.19 7.52 7.31
CA VAL A 337 -16.58 8.67 6.68
C VAL A 337 -16.52 9.75 7.74
N GLN A 338 -15.32 10.08 8.19
CA GLN A 338 -15.10 11.29 8.97
C GLN A 338 -14.65 12.35 7.97
N LEU A 339 -15.62 12.97 7.30
CA LEU A 339 -15.34 14.20 6.56
C LEU A 339 -14.88 15.24 7.59
N GLY A 340 -13.71 15.84 7.34
CA GLY A 340 -13.41 17.12 7.98
C GLY A 340 -14.54 18.07 7.65
N GLU A 341 -14.93 18.95 8.59
CA GLU A 341 -15.90 20.00 8.30
C GLU A 341 -15.43 20.74 7.04
N GLU A 342 -16.17 20.57 5.93
CA GLU A 342 -15.98 21.39 4.73
C GLU A 342 -16.24 22.83 5.15
N LYS A 343 -15.22 23.68 5.02
CA LYS A 343 -15.32 25.11 5.33
C LYS A 343 -16.19 25.85 4.31
#